data_AF-A0A239FPC5-F1
#
_entry.id   AF-A0A239FPC5-F1
#
_cell.length_a   1.000
_cell.length_b   1.000
_cell.length_c   1.000
_cell.angle_alpha   90.00
_cell.angle_beta   90.00
_cell.angle_gamma   90.00
#
_symmetry.space_group_name_H-M   'P 1'
#
loop_
_entity.id
_entity.type
_entity.pdbx_description
1 polymer ?
#
loop_
_entity_poly.entity_id
_entity_poly.type
_entity_poly.pdbx_seq_one_letter_code
_entity_poly.pdbx_strand_id
1 'polypeptide(L)'
;MPAGAWRRQIDAWSLDGRAVVLAPQPELRVLVGLLLASSPVPMLMGTCGDSVDADWLAGRIVDPDSKITDDMLDRIADGIADAYFARPRWQAQVIWRRGLNSWMDIDGELSGRGIDLMVLPPDRATNIVYRILMDWVREDKRAREQFVAELSTPPAAVQVRNVKVVKDVEAAHADWNALAALSAQAQGG
;
A
#
# COMPACT_ATOMS: atom_id res chain seq x y z
N MET A 1 13.08 18.01 -11.55
CA MET A 1 11.72 18.42 -11.12
C MET A 1 11.23 17.39 -10.09
N PRO A 2 10.76 17.78 -8.90
CA PRO A 2 10.42 16.79 -7.87
C PRO A 2 9.06 16.17 -8.18
N ALA A 3 9.01 14.85 -8.33
CA ALA A 3 7.79 14.07 -8.57
C ALA A 3 6.76 14.12 -7.41
N GLY A 4 7.06 14.84 -6.31
CA GLY A 4 6.19 14.97 -5.14
C GLY A 4 5.12 16.06 -5.25
N ALA A 5 5.16 16.95 -6.24
CA ALA A 5 4.23 18.09 -6.32
C ALA A 5 2.78 17.73 -6.74
N TRP A 6 2.53 16.48 -7.14
CA TRP A 6 1.26 16.09 -7.77
C TRP A 6 0.50 14.97 -7.05
N ARG A 7 1.06 14.35 -5.99
CA ARG A 7 0.28 13.42 -5.16
C ARG A 7 -0.36 14.21 -4.03
N ARG A 8 -1.69 14.12 -3.93
CA ARG A 8 -2.42 14.58 -2.76
C ARG A 8 -1.88 13.80 -1.55
N GLN A 9 -1.38 14.51 -0.56
CA GLN A 9 -0.98 13.89 0.70
C GLN A 9 -2.22 13.19 1.26
N ILE A 10 -2.13 11.87 1.48
CA ILE A 10 -3.18 11.12 2.15
C ILE A 10 -2.86 11.25 3.63
N ASP A 11 -3.63 12.09 4.32
CA ASP A 11 -3.42 12.41 5.73
C ASP A 11 -4.30 11.58 6.66
N ALA A 12 -5.27 10.84 6.11
CA ALA A 12 -6.20 10.02 6.86
C ALA A 12 -6.84 8.94 5.98
N TRP A 13 -7.36 7.91 6.63
CA TRP A 13 -8.29 6.93 6.05
C TRP A 13 -9.53 6.84 6.94
N SER A 14 -10.57 6.14 6.51
CA SER A 14 -11.80 6.01 7.31
C SER A 14 -12.27 4.56 7.41
N LEU A 15 -12.80 4.21 8.58
CA LEU A 15 -13.42 2.93 8.85
C LEU A 15 -14.65 3.13 9.73
N ASP A 16 -15.79 2.56 9.32
CA ASP A 16 -17.09 2.71 9.99
C ASP A 16 -17.47 4.18 10.27
N GLY A 17 -17.15 5.08 9.33
CA GLY A 17 -17.45 6.51 9.44
C GLY A 17 -16.53 7.28 10.38
N ARG A 18 -15.59 6.62 11.08
CA ARG A 18 -14.51 7.27 11.83
C ARG A 18 -13.35 7.56 10.90
N ALA A 19 -12.88 8.81 10.87
CA ALA A 19 -11.61 9.15 10.26
C ALA A 19 -10.47 8.79 11.22
N VAL A 20 -9.47 8.09 10.69
CA VAL A 20 -8.21 7.75 11.37
C VAL A 20 -7.11 8.54 10.70
N VAL A 21 -6.49 9.43 11.46
CA VAL A 21 -5.39 10.27 10.96
C VAL A 21 -4.15 9.41 10.80
N LEU A 22 -3.42 9.59 9.70
CA LEU A 22 -2.14 8.94 9.50
C LEU A 22 -1.05 9.68 10.27
N ALA A 23 -0.15 8.92 10.86
CA ALA A 23 1.03 9.45 11.52
C ALA A 23 1.84 10.32 10.55
N PRO A 24 2.44 11.42 11.03
CA PRO A 24 3.52 12.07 10.30
C PRO A 24 4.53 10.99 9.91
N GLN A 25 4.91 10.97 8.63
CA GLN A 25 5.69 9.91 7.99
C GLN A 25 6.75 9.29 8.94
N PRO A 26 6.54 8.02 9.39
CA PRO A 26 7.49 7.35 10.27
C PRO A 26 8.86 7.23 9.62
N GLU A 27 9.91 7.07 10.44
CA GLU A 27 11.24 6.77 9.94
C GLU A 27 11.21 5.59 8.96
N LEU A 28 11.99 5.69 7.88
CA LEU A 28 11.97 4.70 6.80
C LEU A 28 12.18 3.27 7.33
N ARG A 29 13.10 3.10 8.29
CA ARG A 29 13.37 1.81 8.92
C ARG A 29 12.13 1.21 9.56
N VAL A 30 11.38 2.02 10.31
CA VAL A 30 10.14 1.58 10.96
C VAL A 30 9.12 1.19 9.88
N LEU A 31 8.92 2.07 8.89
CA LEU A 31 7.92 1.85 7.85
C LEU A 31 8.22 0.61 7.00
N VAL A 32 9.49 0.34 6.69
CA VAL A 32 9.90 -0.89 5.99
C VAL A 32 9.64 -2.12 6.86
N GLY A 33 9.90 -2.05 8.17
CA GLY A 33 9.54 -3.13 9.11
C GLY A 33 8.03 -3.42 9.11
N LEU A 34 7.22 -2.38 9.17
CA LEU A 34 5.76 -2.48 9.10
C LEU A 34 5.28 -3.07 7.77
N LEU A 35 5.85 -2.61 6.64
CA LEU A 35 5.55 -3.09 5.30
C LEU A 35 5.78 -4.60 5.15
N LEU A 36 6.83 -5.11 5.79
CA LEU A 36 7.28 -6.49 5.64
C LEU A 36 6.67 -7.46 6.66
N ALA A 37 5.87 -6.95 7.61
CA ALA A 37 5.13 -7.78 8.55
C ALA A 37 4.24 -8.80 7.82
N SER A 38 4.07 -9.97 8.44
CA SER A 38 3.23 -11.06 7.90
C SER A 38 1.73 -10.75 7.96
N SER A 39 1.33 -9.79 8.80
CA SER A 39 -0.04 -9.32 8.98
C SER A 39 -0.13 -7.84 8.59
N PRO A 40 -1.28 -7.35 8.09
CA PRO A 40 -1.49 -5.92 7.88
C PRO A 40 -1.60 -5.13 9.19
N VAL A 41 -1.95 -5.78 10.32
CA VAL A 41 -2.26 -5.12 11.60
C VAL A 41 -1.13 -4.19 12.09
N PRO A 42 0.16 -4.61 12.13
CA PRO A 42 1.25 -3.73 12.53
C PRO A 42 1.33 -2.46 11.68
N MET A 43 1.07 -2.56 10.37
CA MET A 43 1.12 -1.41 9.48
C MET A 43 0.00 -0.41 9.79
N LEU A 44 -1.22 -0.87 10.06
CA LEU A 44 -2.31 0.01 10.46
C LEU A 44 -2.00 0.67 11.81
N MET A 45 -1.68 -0.13 12.82
CA MET A 45 -1.42 0.34 14.19
C MET A 45 -0.23 1.31 14.25
N GLY A 46 0.87 0.96 13.57
CA GLY A 46 2.11 1.74 13.56
C GLY A 46 2.04 2.99 12.68
N THR A 47 0.92 3.22 11.98
CA THR A 47 0.72 4.43 11.17
C THR A 47 -0.49 5.24 11.61
N CYS A 48 -1.14 4.90 12.74
CA CYS A 48 -2.11 5.78 13.38
C CYS A 48 -1.41 7.04 13.92
N GLY A 49 -2.01 8.21 13.72
CA GLY A 49 -1.44 9.50 14.12
C GLY A 49 -1.48 9.77 15.61
N ASP A 50 -2.38 9.10 16.34
CA ASP A 50 -2.41 9.12 17.79
C ASP A 50 -2.71 7.73 18.37
N SER A 51 -2.45 7.59 19.68
CA SER A 51 -2.67 6.34 20.40
C SER A 51 -4.15 6.00 20.61
N VAL A 52 -5.04 7.00 20.55
CA VAL A 52 -6.49 6.78 20.76
C VAL A 52 -7.09 6.05 19.57
N ASP A 53 -6.73 6.44 18.35
CA ASP A 53 -7.11 5.75 17.13
C ASP A 53 -6.50 4.34 17.04
N ALA A 54 -5.25 4.18 17.48
CA ALA A 54 -4.62 2.87 17.60
C ALA A 54 -5.39 1.96 18.58
N ASP A 55 -5.67 2.42 19.80
CA ASP A 55 -6.39 1.66 20.81
C ASP A 55 -7.82 1.30 20.35
N TRP A 56 -8.51 2.25 19.72
CA TRP A 56 -9.82 2.01 19.13
C TRP A 56 -9.78 0.91 18.05
N LEU A 57 -8.81 0.99 17.13
CA LEU A 57 -8.66 0.02 16.06
C LEU A 57 -8.31 -1.37 16.62
N ALA A 58 -7.38 -1.44 17.58
CA ALA A 58 -7.07 -2.68 18.27
C ALA A 58 -8.31 -3.31 18.89
N GLY A 59 -9.12 -2.51 19.60
CA GLY A 59 -10.39 -2.97 20.18
C GLY A 59 -11.32 -3.56 19.12
N ARG A 60 -11.42 -2.94 17.95
CA ARG A 60 -12.28 -3.42 16.85
C ARG A 60 -11.74 -4.64 16.11
N ILE A 61 -10.43 -4.86 16.11
CA ILE A 61 -9.82 -6.03 15.48
C ILE A 61 -10.04 -7.27 16.34
N VAL A 62 -10.00 -7.13 17.66
CA VAL A 62 -10.14 -8.27 18.58
C VAL A 62 -11.58 -8.55 19.01
N ASP A 63 -12.49 -7.61 18.78
CA ASP A 63 -13.92 -7.74 19.08
C ASP A 63 -14.58 -8.77 18.14
N PRO A 64 -15.08 -9.91 18.65
CA PRO A 64 -15.72 -10.94 17.83
C PRO A 64 -17.00 -10.47 17.12
N ASP A 65 -17.68 -9.45 17.65
CA ASP A 65 -18.91 -8.90 17.06
C ASP A 65 -18.61 -7.79 16.03
N SER A 66 -17.33 -7.47 15.84
CA SER A 66 -16.88 -6.48 14.87
C SER A 66 -17.12 -6.96 13.43
N LYS A 67 -17.49 -6.01 12.57
CA LYS A 67 -17.62 -6.24 11.12
C LYS A 67 -16.30 -6.10 10.38
N ILE A 68 -15.21 -5.79 11.08
CA ILE A 68 -13.88 -5.73 10.48
C ILE A 68 -13.50 -7.12 9.99
N THR A 69 -13.12 -7.20 8.72
CA THR A 69 -12.62 -8.42 8.09
C THR A 69 -11.15 -8.28 7.74
N ASP A 70 -10.44 -9.40 7.62
CA ASP A 70 -9.05 -9.42 7.13
C ASP A 70 -8.90 -8.75 5.76
N ASP A 71 -9.89 -8.93 4.87
CA ASP A 71 -9.95 -8.26 3.55
C ASP A 71 -9.97 -6.73 3.70
N MET A 72 -10.74 -6.19 4.65
CA MET A 72 -10.76 -4.75 4.92
C MET A 72 -9.43 -4.25 5.46
N LEU A 73 -8.83 -4.97 6.42
CA LEU A 73 -7.52 -4.62 6.97
C LEU A 73 -6.44 -4.61 5.89
N ASP A 74 -6.44 -5.61 5.01
CA ASP A 74 -5.51 -5.69 3.89
C ASP A 74 -5.67 -4.53 2.89
N ARG A 75 -6.91 -4.12 2.59
CA ARG A 75 -7.18 -2.98 1.70
C ARG A 75 -6.70 -1.66 2.31
N ILE A 76 -6.89 -1.47 3.61
CA ILE A 76 -6.38 -0.30 4.32
C ILE A 76 -4.84 -0.30 4.27
N ALA A 77 -4.19 -1.44 4.55
CA ALA A 77 -2.75 -1.56 4.43
C ALA A 77 -2.24 -1.30 3.00
N ASP A 78 -2.97 -1.78 1.99
CA ASP A 78 -2.66 -1.51 0.57
C ASP A 78 -2.73 -0.01 0.27
N GLY A 79 -3.73 0.70 0.78
CA GLY A 79 -3.87 2.15 0.67
C GLY A 79 -2.78 2.94 1.40
N ILE A 80 -2.44 2.54 2.63
CA ILE A 80 -1.34 3.14 3.41
C ILE A 80 -0.01 2.95 2.67
N ALA A 81 0.22 1.78 2.07
CA ALA A 81 1.44 1.53 1.31
C ALA A 81 1.53 2.40 0.06
N ASP A 82 0.43 2.57 -0.68
CA ASP A 82 0.41 3.46 -1.84
C ASP A 82 0.61 4.93 -1.44
N ALA A 83 0.08 5.35 -0.28
CA ALA A 83 0.31 6.69 0.26
C ALA A 83 1.81 6.97 0.51
N TYR A 84 2.51 6.06 1.20
CA TYR A 84 3.90 6.30 1.60
C TYR A 84 4.95 5.90 0.54
N PHE A 85 4.78 4.76 -0.13
CA PHE A 85 5.78 4.20 -1.05
C PHE A 85 5.52 4.52 -2.51
N ALA A 86 4.40 5.19 -2.79
CA ALA A 86 3.94 5.57 -4.11
C ALA A 86 3.74 4.37 -5.07
N ARG A 87 3.41 3.20 -4.54
CA ARG A 87 3.24 1.96 -5.29
C ARG A 87 2.37 0.95 -4.54
N PRO A 88 1.79 -0.05 -5.24
CA PRO A 88 1.10 -1.15 -4.58
C PRO A 88 1.95 -1.84 -3.51
N ARG A 89 1.34 -2.17 -2.36
CA ARG A 89 2.04 -2.76 -1.20
C ARG A 89 2.91 -3.95 -1.56
N TRP A 90 2.38 -4.88 -2.34
CA TRP A 90 3.10 -6.10 -2.74
C TRP A 90 4.36 -5.79 -3.58
N GLN A 91 4.34 -4.76 -4.43
CA GLN A 91 5.53 -4.35 -5.19
C GLN A 91 6.59 -3.77 -4.25
N ALA A 92 6.17 -2.92 -3.31
CA ALA A 92 7.07 -2.39 -2.29
C ALA A 92 7.69 -3.54 -1.46
N GLN A 93 6.89 -4.53 -1.08
CA GLN A 93 7.38 -5.71 -0.36
C GLN A 93 8.41 -6.51 -1.17
N VAL A 94 8.19 -6.77 -2.45
CA VAL A 94 9.16 -7.47 -3.31
C VAL A 94 10.48 -6.70 -3.37
N ILE A 95 10.42 -5.39 -3.60
CA ILE A 95 11.60 -4.52 -3.69
C ILE A 95 12.38 -4.52 -2.37
N TRP A 96 11.69 -4.28 -1.25
CA TRP A 96 12.36 -4.21 0.05
C TRP A 96 12.85 -5.56 0.54
N ARG A 97 12.15 -6.67 0.26
CA ARG A 97 12.67 -8.02 0.57
C ARG A 97 13.95 -8.31 -0.19
N ARG A 98 13.97 -8.08 -1.50
CA ARG A 98 15.18 -8.25 -2.33
C ARG A 98 16.29 -7.29 -1.90
N GLY A 99 15.95 -6.03 -1.65
CA GLY A 99 16.89 -5.01 -1.21
C GLY A 99 17.53 -5.35 0.14
N LEU A 100 16.75 -5.85 1.11
CA LEU A 100 17.28 -6.26 2.40
C LEU A 100 18.17 -7.51 2.30
N ASN A 101 17.85 -8.45 1.42
CA ASN A 101 18.72 -9.61 1.17
C ASN A 101 20.09 -9.23 0.60
N SER A 102 20.18 -8.07 -0.05
CA SER A 102 21.42 -7.50 -0.60
C SER A 102 21.79 -6.18 0.08
N TRP A 103 21.39 -5.98 1.34
CA TRP A 103 21.48 -4.67 1.99
C TRP A 103 22.90 -4.15 2.04
N MET A 104 23.88 -5.02 2.35
CA MET A 104 25.30 -4.63 2.46
C MET A 104 25.85 -4.07 1.14
N ASP A 105 25.46 -4.65 0.01
CA ASP A 105 25.90 -4.21 -1.32
C ASP A 105 25.23 -2.88 -1.71
N ILE A 106 23.93 -2.74 -1.42
CA ILE A 106 23.17 -1.51 -1.66
C ILE A 106 23.72 -0.37 -0.79
N ASP A 107 23.89 -0.61 0.50
CA ASP A 107 24.39 0.36 1.46
C ASP A 107 25.83 0.78 1.13
N GLY A 108 26.68 -0.17 0.73
CA GLY A 108 28.04 0.10 0.24
C GLY A 108 28.06 0.96 -1.03
N GLU A 109 27.24 0.64 -2.03
CA GLU A 109 27.16 1.41 -3.28
C GLU A 109 26.69 2.86 -3.03
N LEU A 110 25.69 3.04 -2.16
CA LEU A 110 25.12 4.35 -1.83
C LEU A 110 26.03 5.17 -0.92
N SER A 111 26.63 4.54 0.10
CA SER A 111 27.59 5.18 1.00
C SER A 111 28.83 5.66 0.24
N GLY A 112 29.30 4.89 -0.74
CA GLY A 112 30.39 5.32 -1.64
C GLY A 112 30.07 6.57 -2.46
N ARG A 113 28.78 6.94 -2.57
CA ARG A 113 28.29 8.17 -3.23
C ARG A 113 27.83 9.24 -2.23
N GLY A 114 28.03 9.02 -0.93
CA GLY A 114 27.59 9.92 0.13
C GLY A 114 26.07 10.00 0.30
N ILE A 115 25.33 8.97 -0.13
CA ILE A 115 23.87 8.90 -0.03
C ILE A 115 23.52 8.02 1.17
N ASP A 116 22.88 8.60 2.18
CA ASP A 116 22.18 7.85 3.22
C ASP A 116 20.75 7.59 2.76
N LEU A 117 20.40 6.31 2.53
CA LEU A 117 19.06 5.92 2.10
C LEU A 117 18.01 6.12 3.20
N MET A 118 18.41 6.00 4.48
CA MET A 118 17.49 5.94 5.62
C MET A 118 16.87 7.29 5.97
N VAL A 119 17.47 8.39 5.52
CA VAL A 119 16.95 9.76 5.69
C VAL A 119 16.06 10.21 4.52
N LEU A 120 15.93 9.39 3.47
CA LEU A 120 15.11 9.73 2.32
C LEU A 120 13.63 9.39 2.55
N PRO A 121 12.72 10.15 1.93
CA PRO A 121 11.32 9.77 1.84
C PRO A 121 11.14 8.34 1.29
N PRO A 122 10.18 7.54 1.79
CA PRO A 122 10.00 6.13 1.42
C PRO A 122 9.76 5.89 -0.07
N ASP A 123 9.02 6.77 -0.75
CA ASP A 123 8.81 6.71 -2.20
C ASP A 123 10.15 6.81 -2.96
N ARG A 124 10.99 7.79 -2.58
CA ARG A 124 12.31 8.00 -3.18
C ARG A 124 13.26 6.87 -2.85
N ALA A 125 13.32 6.47 -1.58
CA ALA A 125 14.15 5.36 -1.15
C ALA A 125 13.79 4.07 -1.90
N THR A 126 12.50 3.75 -2.01
CA THR A 126 12.05 2.56 -2.73
C THR A 126 12.36 2.64 -4.23
N ASN A 127 12.28 3.83 -4.84
CA ASN A 127 12.70 4.04 -6.23
C ASN A 127 14.20 3.83 -6.44
N ILE A 128 15.05 4.27 -5.50
CA ILE A 128 16.49 4.06 -5.56
C ILE A 128 16.81 2.56 -5.43
N VAL A 129 16.24 1.86 -4.45
CA VAL A 129 16.43 0.41 -4.27
C VAL A 129 15.97 -0.33 -5.53
N TYR A 130 14.79 -0.01 -6.06
CA TYR A 130 14.29 -0.57 -7.31
C TYR A 130 15.27 -0.36 -8.47
N ARG A 131 15.81 0.86 -8.62
CA ARG A 131 16.74 1.21 -9.70
C ARG A 131 18.02 0.39 -9.62
N ILE A 132 18.62 0.27 -8.43
CA ILE A 132 19.83 -0.52 -8.20
C ILE A 132 19.57 -1.99 -8.55
N LEU A 133 18.48 -2.57 -8.02
CA LEU A 133 18.11 -3.96 -8.31
C LEU A 133 17.89 -4.20 -9.82
N MET A 134 17.26 -3.26 -10.52
CA MET A 134 17.07 -3.33 -11.96
C MET A 134 18.38 -3.23 -12.74
N ASP A 135 19.32 -2.41 -12.28
CA ASP A 135 20.63 -2.25 -12.92
C ASP A 135 21.48 -3.52 -12.77
N TRP A 136 21.40 -4.21 -11.63
CA TRP A 136 22.11 -5.49 -11.42
C TRP A 136 21.61 -6.62 -12.32
N VAL A 137 20.31 -6.66 -12.63
CA VAL A 137 19.74 -7.68 -13.53
C VAL A 137 19.70 -7.22 -15.00
N ARG A 138 20.24 -6.03 -15.33
CA ARG A 138 20.07 -5.41 -16.64
C ARG A 138 20.55 -6.27 -17.80
N GLU A 139 21.67 -6.96 -17.61
CA GLU A 139 22.36 -7.75 -18.64
C GLU A 139 21.92 -9.22 -18.65
N ASP A 140 21.34 -9.72 -17.55
CA ASP A 140 20.72 -11.04 -17.49
C ASP A 140 19.23 -10.93 -17.85
N LYS A 141 18.92 -11.25 -19.11
CA LYS A 141 17.55 -11.20 -19.64
C LYS A 141 16.57 -12.05 -18.81
N ARG A 142 16.98 -13.23 -18.35
CA ARG A 142 16.10 -14.15 -17.60
C ARG A 142 15.83 -13.60 -16.20
N ALA A 143 16.87 -13.14 -15.51
CA ALA A 143 16.72 -12.54 -14.18
C ALA A 143 15.87 -11.25 -14.24
N ARG A 144 16.05 -10.45 -15.29
CA ARG A 144 15.23 -9.25 -15.54
C ARG A 144 13.77 -9.60 -15.76
N GLU A 145 13.47 -10.54 -16.64
CA GLU A 145 12.10 -10.98 -16.92
C GLU A 145 11.42 -11.51 -15.65
N GLN A 146 12.13 -12.31 -14.85
CA GLN A 146 11.62 -12.79 -13.57
C GLN A 146 11.32 -11.65 -12.60
N PHE A 147 12.24 -10.70 -12.45
CA PHE A 147 12.02 -9.57 -11.54
C PHE A 147 10.86 -8.68 -12.00
N VAL A 148 10.76 -8.41 -13.30
CA VAL A 148 9.63 -7.67 -13.87
C VAL A 148 8.33 -8.44 -13.67
N ALA A 149 8.32 -9.77 -13.85
CA ALA A 149 7.14 -10.59 -13.62
C ALA A 149 6.68 -10.55 -12.14
N GLU A 150 7.61 -10.62 -11.20
CA GLU A 150 7.35 -10.47 -9.76
C GLU A 150 6.82 -9.09 -9.37
N LEU A 151 7.07 -8.05 -10.16
CA LEU A 151 6.57 -6.69 -9.93
C LEU A 151 5.33 -6.34 -10.75
N SER A 152 5.01 -7.13 -11.77
CA SER A 152 3.86 -6.88 -12.66
C SER A 152 2.69 -7.81 -12.37
N THR A 153 2.96 -8.97 -11.75
CA THR A 153 1.95 -9.98 -11.45
C THR A 153 1.52 -9.87 -9.99
N PRO A 154 0.32 -9.34 -9.70
CA PRO A 154 -0.18 -9.27 -8.33
C PRO A 154 -0.34 -10.69 -7.75
N PRO A 155 -0.05 -10.89 -6.45
CA PRO A 155 -0.32 -12.17 -5.77
C PRO A 155 -1.79 -12.59 -5.91
N ALA A 156 -2.07 -13.90 -5.87
CA ALA A 156 -3.42 -14.45 -6.04
C ALA A 156 -4.44 -13.82 -5.08
N ALA A 157 -4.06 -13.59 -3.81
CA ALA A 157 -4.91 -12.91 -2.84
C ALA A 157 -5.31 -11.49 -3.30
N VAL A 158 -4.36 -10.73 -3.86
CA VAL A 158 -4.63 -9.38 -4.41
C VAL A 158 -5.51 -9.47 -5.66
N GLN A 159 -5.29 -10.46 -6.53
CA GLN A 159 -6.14 -10.66 -7.72
C GLN A 159 -7.59 -10.94 -7.34
N VAL A 160 -7.82 -11.85 -6.40
CA VAL A 160 -9.16 -12.19 -5.90
C VAL A 160 -9.85 -10.95 -5.31
N ARG A 161 -9.13 -10.15 -4.53
CA ARG A 161 -9.65 -8.88 -3.98
C ARG A 161 -10.03 -7.89 -5.09
N ASN A 162 -9.16 -7.68 -6.07
CA ASN A 162 -9.43 -6.75 -7.16
C ASN A 162 -10.67 -7.15 -7.96
N VAL A 163 -10.84 -8.45 -8.24
CA VAL A 163 -12.04 -8.98 -8.93
C VAL A 163 -13.30 -8.76 -8.10
N LYS A 164 -13.23 -8.95 -6.77
CA LYS A 164 -14.36 -8.70 -5.87
C LYS A 164 -14.77 -7.22 -5.89
N VAL A 165 -13.81 -6.30 -5.82
CA VAL A 165 -14.09 -4.85 -5.91
C VAL A 165 -14.77 -4.48 -7.23
N VAL A 166 -14.29 -4.98 -8.36
CA VAL A 166 -14.91 -4.71 -9.67
C VAL A 166 -16.37 -5.17 -9.68
N LYS A 167 -16.65 -6.38 -9.19
CA LYS A 167 -18.01 -6.91 -9.10
C LYS A 167 -18.90 -6.10 -8.16
N ASP A 168 -18.40 -5.68 -7.01
CA ASP A 168 -19.14 -4.86 -6.04
C ASP A 168 -19.49 -3.49 -6.64
N VAL A 169 -18.56 -2.87 -7.39
CA VAL A 169 -18.77 -1.61 -8.09
C VAL A 169 -19.78 -1.75 -9.23
N GLU A 170 -19.67 -2.81 -10.04
CA GLU A 170 -20.63 -3.12 -11.11
C GLU A 170 -22.04 -3.34 -10.56
N ALA A 171 -22.18 -4.06 -9.44
CA ALA A 171 -23.45 -4.27 -8.76
C ALA A 171 -24.05 -2.95 -8.23
N ALA A 172 -23.24 -2.12 -7.58
CA ALA A 172 -23.69 -0.81 -7.10
C ALA A 172 -24.14 0.10 -8.26
N HIS A 173 -23.42 0.10 -9.39
CA HIS A 173 -23.83 0.84 -10.58
C HIS A 173 -25.14 0.31 -11.19
N ALA A 174 -25.35 -1.01 -11.19
CA ALA A 174 -26.60 -1.61 -11.64
C ALA A 174 -27.79 -1.19 -10.76
N ASP A 175 -27.62 -1.14 -9.43
CA ASP A 175 -28.63 -0.68 -8.48
C ASP A 175 -28.98 0.80 -8.67
N TRP A 176 -27.97 1.66 -8.89
CA TRP A 176 -28.19 3.07 -9.21
C TRP A 176 -28.97 3.26 -10.52
N ASN A 177 -28.66 2.47 -11.55
CA ASN A 177 -29.37 2.51 -12.82
C ASN A 177 -30.82 2.02 -12.68
N ALA A 178 -31.07 1.00 -11.85
CA ALA A 178 -32.41 0.51 -11.56
C ALA A 178 -33.27 1.54 -10.79
N LEU A 179 -32.68 2.21 -9.78
CA LEU A 179 -33.31 3.30 -9.05
C LEU A 179 -33.61 4.51 -9.96
N ALA A 180 -32.67 4.87 -10.83
CA ALA A 180 -32.87 5.95 -11.80
C ALA A 180 -34.01 5.61 -12.78
N ALA A 181 -34.09 4.38 -13.28
CA ALA A 181 -35.16 3.94 -14.17
C ALA A 181 -36.55 3.96 -13.51
N LEU A 182 -36.65 3.52 -12.25
CA LEU A 182 -37.88 3.60 -11.47
C LEU A 182 -38.33 5.05 -11.23
N SER A 183 -37.40 5.96 -10.94
CA SER A 183 -37.70 7.38 -10.76
C SER A 183 -38.16 8.07 -12.05
N ALA A 184 -37.60 7.68 -13.20
CA ALA A 184 -38.01 8.20 -14.51
C ALA A 184 -39.41 7.72 -14.92
N GLN A 185 -39.79 6.47 -14.58
CA GLN A 185 -41.16 5.98 -14.79
C GLN A 185 -42.18 6.68 -13.89
N ALA A 186 -41.80 7.08 -12.67
CA ALA A 186 -42.68 7.79 -11.74
C ALA A 186 -42.91 9.27 -12.10
N GLN A 187 -42.05 9.88 -12.92
CA GLN A 187 -42.19 11.28 -13.39
C GLN A 187 -42.85 11.41 -14.77
N GLY A 188 -43.04 10.31 -15.49
CA GLY A 188 -43.60 10.26 -16.84
C GLY A 188 -45.05 9.78 -16.94
N GLY A 189 -45.76 9.60 -15.82
CA GLY A 189 -47.19 9.26 -15.75
C GLY A 189 -47.99 10.34 -15.06
#